data_AF-A0A6L2ZS87-F1
#
_entry.id   AF-A0A6L2ZS87-F1
#
_cell.length_a   1.000
_cell.length_b   1.000
_cell.length_c   1.000
_cell.angle_alpha   90.00
_cell.angle_beta   90.00
_cell.angle_gamma   90.00
#
_symmetry.space_group_name_H-M   'P 1'
#
loop_
_entity.id
_entity.type
_entity.pdbx_description
1 polymer ?
#
loop_
_entity_poly.entity_id
_entity_poly.type
_entity_poly.pdbx_seq_one_letter_code
_entity_poly.pdbx_strand_id
1 'polypeptide(L)'
;METSIKARISEDLKNKAMLVLNDCGLTASAAVRLFLEQVVKSQGLPFEVKCSPSVKTMTALQQADEIELKAEPRYHSIEALLEGLSDEGKQEK
;
A
#
# COMPACT_ATOMS: atom_id res chain seq x y z
N MET A 1 -19.61 -23.38 9.08
CA MET A 1 -18.18 -23.74 8.95
C MET A 1 -17.41 -22.75 9.80
N GLU A 2 -16.62 -23.22 10.75
CA GLU A 2 -15.77 -22.35 11.58
C GLU A 2 -14.41 -22.20 10.90
N THR A 3 -13.94 -20.96 10.71
CA THR A 3 -12.64 -20.64 10.15
C THR A 3 -11.78 -19.97 11.22
N SER A 4 -10.52 -20.38 11.34
CA SER A 4 -9.60 -19.85 12.36
C SER A 4 -8.39 -19.17 11.72
N ILE A 5 -7.88 -18.15 12.40
CA ILE A 5 -6.68 -17.41 11.98
C ILE A 5 -5.59 -17.62 13.04
N LYS A 6 -4.40 -18.00 12.59
CA LYS A 6 -3.21 -18.13 13.44
C LYS A 6 -2.12 -17.21 12.91
N ALA A 7 -1.63 -16.30 13.76
CA ALA A 7 -0.55 -15.38 13.41
C ALA A 7 0.61 -15.54 14.38
N ARG A 8 1.84 -15.52 13.86
CA ARG A 8 3.06 -15.46 14.68
C ARG A 8 3.33 -14.00 15.03
N ILE A 9 3.48 -13.72 16.33
CA ILE A 9 3.80 -12.39 16.86
C ILE A 9 4.85 -12.54 17.96
N SER A 10 5.58 -11.46 18.25
CA SER A 10 6.48 -11.45 19.41
C SER A 10 5.68 -11.44 20.72
N GLU A 11 6.29 -11.97 21.77
CA GLU A 11 5.66 -12.00 23.10
C GLU A 11 5.44 -10.59 23.65
N ASP A 12 6.41 -9.69 23.47
CA ASP A 12 6.29 -8.27 23.85
C ASP A 12 5.08 -7.58 23.18
N LEU A 13 4.89 -7.80 21.88
CA LEU A 13 3.76 -7.24 21.14
C LEU A 13 2.44 -7.80 21.67
N LYS A 14 2.37 -9.11 21.92
CA LYS A 14 1.18 -9.75 22.49
C LYS A 14 0.82 -9.13 23.84
N ASN A 15 1.78 -8.99 24.74
CA ASN A 15 1.54 -8.47 26.09
C ASN A 15 1.05 -7.02 26.05
N LYS A 16 1.73 -6.17 25.27
CA LYS A 16 1.33 -4.77 25.10
C LYS A 16 -0.07 -4.63 24.48
N ALA A 17 -0.35 -5.39 23.42
CA ALA A 17 -1.66 -5.36 22.79
C ALA A 17 -2.76 -5.83 23.74
N MET A 18 -2.54 -6.90 24.51
CA MET A 18 -3.52 -7.42 25.46
C MET A 18 -3.86 -6.42 26.56
N LEU A 19 -2.88 -5.66 27.07
CA LEU A 19 -3.14 -4.60 28.06
C LEU A 19 -4.11 -3.54 27.50
N VAL A 20 -3.78 -3.00 26.32
CA VAL A 20 -4.62 -1.97 25.66
C VAL A 20 -6.01 -2.50 25.33
N LEU A 21 -6.10 -3.73 24.81
CA LEU A 21 -7.40 -4.32 24.47
C LEU A 21 -8.26 -4.59 25.70
N ASN A 22 -7.66 -5.04 26.81
CA ASN A 22 -8.36 -5.25 28.07
C ASN A 22 -8.89 -3.93 28.66
N ASP A 23 -8.13 -2.84 28.56
CA ASP A 23 -8.58 -1.51 28.99
C ASP A 23 -9.81 -1.05 28.18
N CYS A 24 -9.92 -1.49 26.92
CA CYS A 24 -11.09 -1.29 26.06
C CYS A 24 -12.20 -2.33 26.27
N GLY A 25 -12.05 -3.29 27.19
CA GLY A 25 -13.00 -4.38 27.42
C GLY A 25 -13.09 -5.40 26.28
N LEU A 26 -12.05 -5.50 25.45
CA LEU A 26 -12.01 -6.36 24.27
C LEU A 26 -11.08 -7.56 24.47
N THR A 27 -11.50 -8.71 23.95
CA THR A 27 -10.61 -9.86 23.76
C THR A 27 -9.82 -9.72 22.46
N ALA A 28 -8.67 -10.40 22.35
CA ALA A 28 -7.91 -10.46 21.10
C ALA A 28 -8.76 -10.92 19.91
N SER A 29 -9.60 -11.94 20.10
CA SER A 29 -10.49 -12.44 19.04
C SER A 29 -11.52 -11.39 18.62
N ALA A 30 -12.10 -10.64 19.55
CA ALA A 30 -13.03 -9.56 19.24
C ALA A 30 -12.33 -8.44 18.46
N ALA A 31 -11.12 -8.05 18.89
CA ALA A 31 -10.34 -7.03 18.22
C ALA A 31 -9.94 -7.42 16.78
N VAL A 32 -9.48 -8.66 16.57
CA VAL A 32 -9.14 -9.17 15.23
C VAL A 32 -10.38 -9.23 14.34
N ARG A 33 -11.54 -9.63 14.88
CA ARG A 33 -12.79 -9.64 14.13
C ARG A 33 -13.17 -8.22 13.68
N LEU A 34 -13.14 -7.24 14.59
CA LEU A 34 -13.45 -5.84 14.28
C LEU A 34 -12.50 -5.28 13.22
N PHE A 35 -11.20 -5.60 13.31
CA PHE A 35 -10.22 -5.20 12.31
C PHE A 35 -10.58 -5.74 10.92
N LEU A 36 -10.93 -7.03 10.80
CA LEU A 36 -11.30 -7.63 9.51
C LEU A 36 -12.61 -7.06 8.96
N GLU A 37 -13.60 -6.80 9.82
CA GLU A 37 -14.84 -6.14 9.41
C GLU A 37 -14.56 -4.72 8.86
N GLN A 38 -13.63 -3.98 9.47
CA GLN A 38 -13.22 -2.68 8.95
C GLN A 38 -12.47 -2.79 7.63
N VAL A 39 -11.60 -3.78 7.45
CA VAL A 39 -10.92 -4.04 6.16
C VAL A 39 -11.93 -4.26 5.03
N VAL A 40 -12.97 -5.06 5.29
CA VAL A 40 -14.05 -5.29 4.33
C VAL A 40 -14.81 -4.00 4.04
N LYS A 41 -15.11 -3.20 5.08
CA LYS A 41 -15.86 -1.95 4.92
C LYS A 41 -15.08 -0.88 4.14
N SER A 42 -13.78 -0.75 4.37
CA SER A 42 -12.93 0.25 3.71
C SER A 42 -12.37 -0.23 2.37
N GLN A 43 -12.54 -1.51 2.01
CA GLN A 43 -11.88 -2.12 0.85
C GLN A 43 -10.35 -1.91 0.85
N GLY A 44 -9.75 -1.92 2.04
CA GLY A 44 -8.36 -1.59 2.26
C GLY A 44 -7.96 -1.69 3.73
N LEU A 45 -6.77 -1.22 4.09
CA LEU A 45 -6.37 -1.19 5.49
C LEU A 45 -7.11 -0.07 6.23
N PRO A 46 -7.65 -0.33 7.44
CA PRO A 46 -8.44 0.64 8.19
C PRO A 46 -7.58 1.66 8.95
N PHE A 47 -6.31 1.81 8.55
CA PHE A 47 -5.37 2.78 9.07
C PHE A 47 -4.46 3.23 7.93
N GLU A 48 -3.89 4.43 8.06
CA GLU A 48 -2.97 4.98 7.08
C GLU A 48 -1.66 4.18 7.07
N VAL A 49 -1.28 3.66 5.90
CA VAL A 49 0.00 2.97 5.72
C VAL A 49 1.03 3.98 5.26
N LYS A 50 1.85 4.45 6.20
CA LYS A 50 3.00 5.30 5.90
C LYS A 50 4.20 4.42 5.59
N CYS A 51 4.50 4.24 4.30
CA CYS A 51 5.79 3.74 3.85
C CYS A 51 6.59 4.90 3.28
N SER A 52 7.82 5.08 3.75
CA SER A 52 8.79 5.89 3.00
C SER A 52 8.94 5.28 1.61
N PRO A 53 8.98 6.08 0.53
CA PRO A 53 9.11 5.55 -0.81
C PRO A 53 10.36 4.69 -0.89
N SER A 54 10.26 3.55 -1.59
CA SER A 54 11.43 2.70 -1.81
C SER A 54 12.51 3.50 -2.55
N VAL A 55 13.78 3.13 -2.40
CA VAL A 55 14.89 3.79 -3.14
C VAL A 55 14.59 3.82 -4.64
N LYS A 56 14.06 2.73 -5.20
CA LYS A 56 13.64 2.66 -6.61
C LYS A 56 12.56 3.70 -6.95
N THR A 57 11.56 3.84 -6.08
CA THR A 57 10.49 4.83 -6.25
C THR A 57 11.04 6.25 -6.16
N MET A 58 11.92 6.53 -5.20
CA MET A 58 12.56 7.84 -5.06
C MET A 58 13.37 8.20 -6.31
N THR A 59 14.18 7.27 -6.81
CA THR A 59 14.99 7.49 -8.02
C THR A 59 14.11 7.71 -9.25
N ALA A 60 13.03 6.95 -9.41
CA ALA A 60 12.09 7.14 -10.52
C ALA A 60 11.41 8.51 -10.48
N LEU A 61 11.04 8.99 -9.28
CA LEU A 61 10.47 10.33 -9.10
C LEU A 61 11.49 11.43 -9.45
N GLN A 62 12.74 11.31 -9.00
CA GLN A 62 13.80 12.25 -9.37
C GLN A 62 14.05 12.28 -10.88
N GLN A 63 14.06 11.12 -11.53
CA GLN A 63 14.19 11.02 -12.98
C GLN A 63 13.01 11.68 -13.70
N ALA A 64 11.79 11.49 -13.21
CA ALA A 64 10.60 12.14 -13.77
C ALA A 64 10.69 13.68 -13.66
N ASP A 65 11.09 14.21 -12.49
CA ASP A 65 11.30 15.64 -12.28
C ASP A 65 12.35 16.21 -13.24
N GLU A 66 13.47 15.51 -13.42
CA GLU A 66 14.52 15.92 -14.36
C GLU A 66 14.08 15.93 -15.83
N ILE A 67 13.20 15.00 -16.21
CA ILE A 67 12.59 14.95 -17.54
C ILE A 67 11.65 16.14 -17.71
N GLU A 68 10.77 16.40 -16.73
CA GLU A 68 9.81 17.50 -16.77
C GLU A 68 10.50 18.87 -16.88
N LEU A 69 11.58 19.08 -16.12
CA LEU A 69 12.38 20.30 -16.17
C LEU A 69 13.08 20.56 -17.52
N LYS A 70 13.28 19.52 -18.34
CA LYS A 70 14.01 19.60 -19.61
C LYS A 70 13.14 19.38 -20.85
N ALA A 71 11.87 19.02 -20.68
CA ALA A 71 11.02 18.59 -21.78
C ALA A 71 10.07 19.69 -22.27
N GLU A 72 10.10 19.92 -23.59
CA GLU A 72 8.92 20.41 -24.33
C GLU A 72 7.82 19.33 -24.26
N PRO A 73 6.52 19.71 -24.28
CA PRO A 73 5.42 18.74 -24.17
C PRO A 73 5.48 17.72 -25.32
N ARG A 74 5.93 16.50 -25.00
CA ARG A 74 6.20 15.41 -25.96
C ARG A 74 4.93 14.86 -26.63
N TYR A 75 3.78 15.02 -25.97
CA TYR A 75 2.48 14.59 -26.47
C TYR A 75 1.47 15.73 -26.31
N HIS A 76 0.64 15.94 -27.33
CA HIS A 76 -0.36 17.03 -27.34
C HIS A 76 -1.80 16.55 -27.14
N SER A 77 -2.02 15.24 -27.05
CA SER A 77 -3.32 14.66 -26.71
C SER A 77 -3.15 13.37 -25.90
N ILE A 78 -4.21 12.96 -25.20
CA ILE A 78 -4.22 11.74 -24.39
C ILE A 78 -4.09 10.51 -25.28
N GLU A 79 -4.65 10.54 -26.49
CA GLU A 79 -4.57 9.46 -27.47
C GLU A 79 -3.12 9.24 -27.92
N ALA A 80 -2.39 10.31 -28.25
CA ALA A 80 -0.98 10.23 -28.64
C ALA A 80 -0.09 9.71 -27.50
N LEU A 81 -0.42 10.06 -26.24
CA LEU A 81 0.27 9.53 -25.06
C LEU A 81 0.00 8.01 -24.90
N LEU A 82 -1.25 7.58 -24.98
CA LEU A 82 -1.63 6.17 -24.80
C LEU A 82 -1.09 5.26 -25.91
N GLU A 83 -1.01 5.78 -27.15
CA GLU A 83 -0.37 5.08 -28.27
C GLU A 83 1.13 4.88 -28.01
N GLY A 84 1.82 5.93 -27.53
CA GLY A 84 3.23 5.86 -27.14
C GLY A 84 3.53 4.87 -26.01
N LEU A 85 2.65 4.77 -25.01
CA LEU A 85 2.79 3.82 -23.90
C LEU A 85 2.51 2.36 -24.30
N SER A 86 1.71 2.15 -25.34
CA SER A 86 1.33 0.81 -25.82
C SER A 86 2.39 0.19 -26.72
N ASP A 87 3.23 1.02 -27.36
CA ASP A 87 4.29 0.58 -28.28
C ASP A 87 5.66 0.32 -27.62
N GLU A 88 5.83 0.58 -26.30
CA GLU A 88 7.07 0.29 -25.56
C GLU A 88 7.37 -1.22 -25.35
N GLY A 89 6.63 -2.11 -26.02
CA GLY A 89 6.93 -3.55 -26.11
C GLY A 89 7.93 -3.95 -27.21
N LYS A 90 8.46 -3.00 -28.01
CA LYS A 90 9.47 -3.28 -29.05
C LYS A 90 10.63 -2.30 -29.01
N GLN A 91 11.55 -2.49 -28.06
CA GLN A 91 12.95 -2.16 -28.32
C GLN A 91 13.80 -3.42 -28.14
N GLU A 92 14.23 -3.94 -29.29
CA GLU A 92 15.20 -4.99 -29.49
C GLU A 92 16.60 -4.55 -29.05
N LYS A 93 17.33 -5.51 -28.46
CA LYS A 93 18.79 -5.67 -28.34
C LYS A 93 19.61 -4.71 -27.50
#